data_AF-A0A7C5PE58-F1
#
_entry.id   AF-A0A7C5PE58-F1
#
_cell.length_a   1.000
_cell.length_b   1.000
_cell.length_c   1.000
_cell.angle_alpha   90.00
_cell.angle_beta   90.00
_cell.angle_gamma   90.00
#
_symmetry.space_group_name_H-M   'P 1'
#
loop_
_entity.id
_entity.type
_entity.pdbx_description
1 polymer ?
#
loop_
_entity_poly.entity_id
_entity_poly.type
_entity_poly.pdbx_seq_one_letter_code
_entity_poly.pdbx_strand_id
1 'polypeptide(L)'
;MEGKLCDLCMECVESCPHGAISKDKNSEVNIAGKKMTVANVDFKICNFCTNGARPNRLHNAGKPDRLAAICTRTCIDHLEKIGVLKIKFATPFRRKKPQVFDIRGMPL
;
A
#
# COMPACT_ATOMS: atom_id res chain seq x y z
N MET A 1 -22.75 1.27 3.21
CA MET A 1 -21.60 0.55 2.60
C MET A 1 -21.04 -0.35 3.68
N GLU A 2 -21.55 -1.58 3.74
CA GLU A 2 -21.12 -2.61 4.71
C GLU A 2 -20.23 -3.58 3.95
N GLY A 3 -18.94 -3.60 4.30
CA GLY A 3 -17.94 -4.40 3.62
C GLY A 3 -16.54 -4.04 4.11
N LYS A 4 -15.65 -5.03 4.17
CA LYS A 4 -14.23 -4.81 4.47
C LYS A 4 -13.54 -4.43 3.16
N LEU A 5 -12.76 -3.35 3.16
CA LEU A 5 -11.97 -2.96 2.00
C LEU A 5 -10.76 -3.88 1.80
N CYS A 6 -10.06 -4.19 2.89
CA CYS A 6 -8.97 -5.15 2.88
C CYS A 6 -9.54 -6.56 3.13
N ASP A 7 -9.25 -7.48 2.22
CA ASP A 7 -9.58 -8.91 2.31
C ASP A 7 -8.40 -9.75 2.80
N LEU A 8 -7.32 -9.10 3.28
CA LEU A 8 -6.11 -9.72 3.82
C LEU A 8 -5.35 -10.59 2.79
N CYS A 9 -5.38 -10.22 1.50
CA CYS A 9 -4.66 -10.94 0.43
C CYS A 9 -3.13 -10.91 0.52
N MET A 10 -2.54 -10.01 1.33
CA MET A 10 -1.10 -9.82 1.52
C MET A 10 -0.28 -9.35 0.31
N GLU A 11 -0.88 -9.12 -0.87
CA GLU A 11 -0.16 -8.66 -2.06
C GLU A 11 0.60 -7.32 -1.85
N CYS A 12 0.08 -6.44 -0.98
CA CYS A 12 0.75 -5.19 -0.63
C CYS A 12 2.05 -5.40 0.15
N VAL A 13 2.12 -6.48 0.92
CA VAL A 13 3.31 -6.90 1.67
C VAL A 13 4.33 -7.52 0.74
N GLU A 14 3.89 -8.38 -0.17
CA GLU A 14 4.74 -9.03 -1.17
C GLU A 14 5.34 -8.03 -2.17
N SER A 15 4.56 -7.03 -2.58
CA SER A 15 5.02 -5.99 -3.50
C SER A 15 5.94 -4.93 -2.85
N CYS A 16 6.19 -5.00 -1.54
CA CYS A 16 7.09 -4.07 -0.86
C CYS A 16 8.55 -4.57 -0.94
N PRO A 17 9.41 -3.98 -1.79
CA PRO A 17 10.79 -4.45 -1.98
C PRO A 17 11.69 -4.25 -0.76
N HIS A 18 11.30 -3.35 0.15
CA HIS A 18 12.11 -3.00 1.32
C HIS A 18 11.62 -3.68 2.60
N GLY A 19 10.59 -4.53 2.53
CA GLY A 19 10.05 -5.23 3.69
C GLY A 19 9.47 -4.31 4.77
N ALA A 20 9.01 -3.11 4.40
CA ALA A 20 8.52 -2.12 5.35
C ALA A 20 7.16 -2.48 5.98
N ILE A 21 6.39 -3.38 5.34
CA ILE A 21 5.09 -3.84 5.84
C ILE A 21 5.30 -5.21 6.47
N SER A 22 4.88 -5.37 7.72
CA SER A 22 5.05 -6.63 8.46
C SER A 22 4.13 -7.73 7.93
N LYS A 23 4.64 -8.95 7.85
CA LYS A 23 3.84 -10.15 7.51
C LYS A 23 3.02 -10.65 8.71
N ASP A 24 3.65 -10.67 9.88
CA ASP A 24 3.07 -11.36 11.05
C ASP A 24 2.53 -10.39 12.11
N LYS A 25 3.02 -9.14 12.11
CA LYS A 25 2.67 -8.14 13.13
C LYS A 25 1.54 -7.25 12.66
N ASN A 26 0.39 -7.36 13.31
CA ASN A 26 -0.79 -6.55 13.07
C ASN A 26 -1.14 -5.68 14.28
N SER A 27 -1.86 -4.60 14.05
CA SER A 27 -2.49 -3.75 15.07
C SER A 27 -3.96 -3.53 14.75
N GLU A 28 -4.76 -3.21 15.77
CA GLU A 28 -6.14 -2.79 15.59
C GLU A 28 -6.22 -1.27 15.61
N VAL A 29 -6.91 -0.70 14.62
CA VAL A 29 -7.24 0.71 14.58
C VAL A 29 -8.75 0.88 14.56
N ASN A 30 -9.26 1.75 15.43
CA ASN A 30 -10.66 2.14 15.43
C ASN A 30 -10.83 3.42 14.60
N ILE A 31 -11.57 3.31 13.50
CA ILE A 31 -11.87 4.44 12.60
C ILE A 31 -13.38 4.61 12.56
N ALA A 32 -13.89 5.72 13.10
CA ALA A 32 -15.32 6.02 13.14
C ALA A 32 -16.18 4.87 13.72
N GLY A 33 -15.71 4.22 14.78
CA GLY A 33 -16.41 3.11 15.44
C GLY A 33 -16.20 1.73 14.78
N LYS A 34 -15.50 1.67 13.63
CA LYS A 34 -15.17 0.41 12.96
C LYS A 34 -13.77 -0.03 13.35
N LYS A 35 -13.66 -1.21 13.93
CA LYS A 35 -12.38 -1.87 14.20
C LYS A 35 -11.83 -2.45 12.91
N MET A 36 -10.59 -2.10 12.58
CA MET A 36 -9.88 -2.56 11.40
C MET A 36 -8.54 -3.15 11.83
N THR A 37 -8.27 -4.37 11.42
CA THR A 37 -6.94 -4.99 11.55
C THR A 37 -6.05 -4.46 10.44
N VAL A 38 -4.90 -3.90 10.79
CA VAL A 38 -3.93 -3.35 9.85
C VAL A 38 -2.54 -3.91 10.14
N ALA A 39 -1.76 -4.14 9.10
CA ALA A 39 -0.37 -4.54 9.25
C ALA A 39 0.46 -3.41 9.87
N ASN A 40 1.43 -3.76 10.71
CA ASN A 40 2.40 -2.81 11.24
C ASN A 40 3.37 -2.40 10.13
N VAL A 41 3.64 -1.10 10.04
CA VAL A 41 4.47 -0.50 8.99
C VAL A 41 5.65 0.21 9.63
N ASP A 42 6.85 -0.12 9.17
CA ASP A 42 8.04 0.66 9.47
C ASP A 42 8.07 1.90 8.57
N PHE A 43 7.64 3.02 9.14
CA PHE A 43 7.62 4.30 8.45
C PHE A 43 9.01 4.89 8.20
N LYS A 44 10.05 4.47 8.96
CA LYS A 44 11.42 4.91 8.71
C LYS A 44 11.90 4.37 7.37
N ILE A 45 11.62 3.09 7.08
CA ILE A 45 11.93 2.48 5.78
C ILE A 45 11.07 3.12 4.68
N CYS A 46 9.78 3.33 4.93
CA CYS A 46 8.87 3.94 3.95
C CYS A 46 9.29 5.36 3.52
N ASN A 47 9.94 6.13 4.40
CA ASN A 47 10.43 7.48 4.07
C ASN A 47 11.51 7.48 2.97
N PHE A 48 12.29 6.41 2.85
CA PHE A 48 13.34 6.28 1.83
C PHE A 48 12.91 5.45 0.61
N CYS A 49 11.64 5.05 0.55
CA CYS A 49 11.13 4.21 -0.52
C CYS A 49 11.14 4.97 -1.86
N THR A 50 11.86 4.41 -2.83
CA THR A 50 11.97 4.93 -4.20
C THR A 50 10.78 4.52 -5.08
N ASN A 51 9.87 3.70 -4.55
CA ASN A 51 8.75 3.11 -5.28
C ASN A 51 7.44 3.90 -5.10
N GLY A 52 7.54 5.23 -5.03
CA GLY A 52 6.39 6.15 -5.04
C GLY A 52 5.86 6.59 -3.67
N ALA A 53 6.47 6.17 -2.56
CA ALA A 53 6.20 6.81 -1.28
C ALA A 53 7.01 8.12 -1.18
N ARG A 54 6.49 9.11 -0.44
CA ARG A 54 7.21 10.36 -0.18
C ARG A 54 7.13 10.74 1.29
N PRO A 55 8.24 11.19 1.91
CA PRO A 55 8.20 11.79 3.23
C PRO A 55 7.15 12.90 3.31
N ASN A 56 6.59 13.08 4.51
CA ASN A 56 5.63 14.15 4.74
C ASN A 56 6.27 15.51 4.46
N ARG A 57 5.68 16.28 3.55
CA ARG A 57 6.23 17.58 3.13
C ARG A 57 6.01 18.72 4.13
N LEU A 58 5.03 18.56 5.04
CA LEU A 58 4.60 19.61 5.96
C LEU A 58 5.23 19.49 7.33
N HIS A 59 5.56 18.26 7.78
CA HIS A 59 6.10 18.03 9.11
C HIS A 59 7.03 16.81 9.15
N ASN A 60 8.23 16.96 9.71
CA ASN A 60 9.25 15.90 9.72
C ASN A 60 8.85 14.63 10.50
N ALA A 61 8.04 14.77 11.55
CA ALA A 61 7.48 13.63 12.28
C ALA A 61 6.22 13.04 11.63
N GLY A 62 5.75 13.62 10.52
CA GLY A 62 4.60 13.14 9.79
C GLY A 62 4.89 11.81 9.07
N LYS A 63 3.87 10.95 8.98
CA LYS A 63 3.98 9.69 8.22
C LYS A 63 4.15 9.98 6.72
N PRO A 64 4.95 9.16 5.99
CA PRO A 64 5.09 9.31 4.54
C PRO A 64 3.75 9.13 3.83
N ASP A 65 3.54 9.91 2.77
CA ASP A 65 2.49 9.66 1.80
C ASP A 65 2.83 8.40 0.99
N ARG A 66 1.87 7.50 0.90
CA ARG A 66 1.99 6.23 0.16
C ARG A 66 0.93 6.07 -0.92
N LEU A 67 0.13 7.09 -1.22
CA LEU A 67 -0.98 6.98 -2.17
C LEU A 67 -0.49 6.53 -3.55
N ALA A 68 0.64 7.09 -4.00
CA ALA A 68 1.28 6.72 -5.25
C ALA A 68 2.24 5.53 -5.12
N ALA A 69 2.48 5.02 -3.91
CA ALA A 69 3.44 3.96 -3.67
C ALA A 69 2.98 2.63 -4.25
N ILE A 70 3.95 1.78 -4.60
CA ILE A 70 3.68 0.50 -5.25
C ILE A 70 2.71 -0.37 -4.46
N CYS A 71 2.86 -0.45 -3.13
CA CYS A 71 1.99 -1.26 -2.27
C CYS A 71 0.52 -0.80 -2.31
N THR A 72 0.25 0.50 -2.33
CA THR A 72 -1.12 1.04 -2.43
C THR A 72 -1.70 0.80 -3.82
N ARG A 73 -0.87 0.97 -4.86
CA ARG A 73 -1.28 0.69 -6.25
C ARG A 73 -1.55 -0.80 -6.46
N THR A 74 -0.84 -1.69 -5.77
CA THR A 74 -1.13 -3.13 -5.77
C THR A 74 -2.49 -3.40 -5.13
N CYS A 75 -2.84 -2.75 -4.01
CA CYS A 75 -4.19 -2.87 -3.45
C CYS A 75 -5.29 -2.45 -4.43
N ILE A 76 -5.12 -1.32 -5.14
CA ILE A 76 -6.12 -0.86 -6.12
C ILE A 76 -6.26 -1.86 -7.28
N ASP A 77 -5.14 -2.37 -7.79
CA ASP A 77 -5.10 -3.40 -8.84
C ASP A 77 -5.83 -4.69 -8.39
N HIS A 78 -5.57 -5.15 -7.17
CA HIS A 78 -6.28 -6.29 -6.57
C HIS A 78 -7.78 -6.07 -6.49
N LEU A 79 -8.21 -4.92 -5.92
CA LEU A 79 -9.61 -4.57 -5.77
C LEU A 79 -10.35 -4.49 -7.12
N GLU A 80 -9.67 -4.01 -8.16
CA GLU A 80 -10.21 -4.05 -9.52
C GLU A 80 -10.37 -5.50 -10.01
N LYS A 81 -9.34 -6.34 -9.86
CA LYS A 81 -9.33 -7.74 -10.32
C LYS A 81 -10.39 -8.60 -9.66
N ILE A 82 -10.64 -8.42 -8.36
CA ILE A 82 -11.70 -9.15 -7.64
C ILE A 82 -13.10 -8.55 -7.88
N GLY A 83 -13.20 -7.45 -8.64
CA GLY A 83 -14.48 -6.90 -9.10
C GLY A 83 -15.31 -6.17 -8.03
N VAL A 84 -14.70 -5.73 -6.93
CA VAL A 84 -15.42 -5.06 -5.82
C VAL A 84 -15.57 -3.54 -6.00
N LEU A 85 -14.94 -2.97 -7.03
CA LEU A 85 -15.04 -1.54 -7.31
C LEU A 85 -16.43 -1.18 -7.85
N LYS A 86 -17.07 -0.19 -7.20
CA LYS A 86 -18.35 0.37 -7.67
C LYS A 86 -18.19 1.09 -9.02
N ILE A 87 -17.08 1.81 -9.19
CA ILE A 87 -16.72 2.50 -10.43
C ILE A 87 -15.59 1.71 -11.08
N LYS A 88 -15.85 1.22 -12.29
CA LYS A 88 -14.87 0.44 -13.06
C LYS A 88 -14.04 1.38 -13.93
N PHE A 89 -12.75 1.09 -14.06
CA PHE A 89 -11.90 1.79 -15.02
C PHE A 89 -12.29 1.37 -16.45
N ALA A 90 -12.18 2.30 -17.40
CA ALA A 90 -12.43 1.98 -18.81
C ALA A 90 -11.40 0.98 -19.38
N THR A 91 -10.21 0.94 -18.79
CA THR A 91 -9.15 -0.04 -19.09
C THR A 91 -8.52 -0.49 -17.78
N PRO A 92 -7.94 -1.71 -17.71
CA PRO A 92 -7.33 -2.20 -16.48
C PRO A 92 -6.36 -1.19 -15.87
N PHE A 93 -6.47 -0.98 -14.55
CA PHE A 93 -5.63 -0.08 -13.76
C PHE A 93 -4.15 -0.35 -13.99
N ARG A 94 -3.78 -1.64 -14.08
CA ARG A 94 -2.43 -2.08 -14.40
C ARG A 94 -2.44 -2.97 -15.64
N ARG A 95 -1.72 -2.54 -16.68
CA ARG A 95 -1.54 -3.30 -17.94
C ARG A 95 -0.23 -4.11 -18.00
N LYS A 96 0.77 -3.72 -17.21
CA LYS A 96 2.11 -4.34 -17.18
C LYS A 96 2.52 -4.65 -15.74
N LYS A 97 3.40 -5.62 -15.56
CA LYS A 97 3.98 -5.92 -14.25
C LYS A 97 4.59 -4.65 -13.62
N PRO A 98 4.45 -4.47 -12.30
CA PRO A 98 5.12 -3.38 -11.61
C PRO A 98 6.63 -3.47 -11.81
N GLN A 99 7.25 -2.35 -12.18
CA GLN A 99 8.68 -2.19 -12.01
C GLN A 99 8.95 -1.74 -10.58
N VAL A 100 9.91 -2.38 -9.94
CA VAL A 100 10.26 -2.18 -8.55
C VAL A 100 11.73 -1.80 -8.48
N PHE A 101 12.09 -0.95 -7.53
CA PHE A 101 13.43 -0.41 -7.38
C PHE A 101 13.97 -0.66 -5.97
N ASP A 102 15.30 -0.77 -5.86
CA ASP A 102 16.01 -0.81 -4.59
C ASP A 102 16.09 0.59 -3.94
N ILE A 103 16.70 0.68 -2.76
CA ILE A 103 16.84 1.94 -2.02
C ILE A 103 17.69 3.00 -2.74
N ARG A 104 18.50 2.59 -3.74
CA ARG A 104 19.32 3.47 -4.59
C ARG A 104 18.59 3.88 -5.86
N GLY A 105 17.38 3.37 -6.08
CA GLY A 105 16.59 3.62 -7.29
C GLY A 105 17.01 2.74 -8.48
N MET A 106 17.76 1.66 -8.25
CA MET A 106 18.09 0.70 -9.30
C MET A 106 16.98 -0.34 -9.45
N PRO A 107 16.64 -0.77 -10.68
CA PRO A 107 15.63 -1.80 -10.88
C PRO A 107 15.98 -3.11 -10.17
N LEU A 108 14.95 -3.76 -9.60
CA LEU A 108 14.99 -5.12 -9.06
C LEU A 108 14.44 -6.13 -10.07
#